data_AF-C3ZXI9-F1
#
_entry.id   AF-C3ZXI9-F1
#
_cell.length_a   1.000
_cell.length_b   1.000
_cell.length_c   1.000
_cell.angle_alpha   90.00
_cell.angle_beta   90.00
_cell.angle_gamma   90.00
#
_symmetry.space_group_name_H-M   'P 1'
#
loop_
_entity.id
_entity.type
_entity.pdbx_description
1 polymer ?
#
loop_
_entity_poly.entity_id
_entity_poly.type
_entity_poly.pdbx_seq_one_letter_code
_entity_poly.pdbx_strand_id
1 'polypeptide(L)'
;GGAGAWSTEGCDFVGMENGRVVCECNHLTNFAVLTDIYGGLQSIALDLISKVGIALSITGLTLTLITYVIFKQLRQTRPQHILTHLCSALLATLIIFLAGIDATSSPVGCTVVAFLLHYFLLAVFMWMAVEAFNMY
;
A
#
# COMPACT_ATOMS: atom_id res chain seq x y z
N GLY A 1 -25.36 15.01 9.81
CA GLY A 1 -24.00 14.98 10.38
C GLY A 1 -23.60 13.53 10.51
N GLY A 2 -22.72 13.07 9.61
CA GLY A 2 -22.40 11.65 9.43
C GLY A 2 -21.38 11.16 10.44
N ALA A 3 -21.84 10.33 11.37
CA ALA A 3 -21.00 9.30 11.96
C ALA A 3 -21.05 8.12 11.01
N GLY A 4 -19.91 7.74 10.40
CA GLY A 4 -19.80 6.60 9.48
C GLY A 4 -19.96 5.23 10.17
N ALA A 5 -20.97 5.10 11.02
CA ALA A 5 -21.40 3.82 11.58
C ALA A 5 -22.16 3.05 10.51
N TRP A 6 -21.99 1.73 10.49
CA TRP A 6 -22.81 0.84 9.69
C TRP A 6 -24.28 1.10 10.00
N SER A 7 -25.08 1.35 8.97
CA SER A 7 -26.52 1.51 9.16
C SER A 7 -27.09 0.19 9.64
N THR A 8 -27.61 0.17 10.87
CA THR A 8 -28.40 -0.94 11.41
C THR A 8 -29.85 -0.89 10.94
N GLU A 9 -30.21 0.09 10.11
CA GLU A 9 -31.56 0.27 9.60
C GLU A 9 -31.90 -0.90 8.65
N GLY A 10 -32.89 -1.71 9.07
CA GLY A 10 -33.29 -2.92 8.34
C GLY A 10 -32.50 -4.18 8.67
N CYS A 11 -31.63 -4.17 9.69
CA CYS A 11 -30.95 -5.35 10.24
C CYS A 11 -31.56 -5.78 11.57
N ASP A 12 -32.17 -6.96 11.60
CA ASP A 12 -32.81 -7.53 12.78
C ASP A 12 -32.07 -8.77 13.27
N PHE A 13 -31.95 -8.89 14.59
CA PHE A 13 -31.42 -10.10 15.21
C PHE A 13 -32.47 -11.22 15.11
N VAL A 14 -32.11 -12.34 14.48
CA VAL A 14 -33.04 -13.45 14.20
C VAL A 14 -32.82 -14.66 15.11
N GLY A 15 -31.65 -14.80 15.73
CA GLY A 15 -31.43 -15.84 16.73
C GLY A 15 -29.98 -16.24 16.95
N MET A 16 -29.79 -17.33 17.70
CA MET A 16 -28.48 -17.91 17.96
C MET A 16 -28.49 -19.38 17.53
N GLU A 17 -27.69 -19.72 16.53
CA GLU A 17 -27.55 -21.07 16.00
C GLU A 17 -26.14 -21.60 16.30
N ASN A 18 -26.03 -22.71 17.03
CA ASN A 18 -24.74 -23.30 17.43
C ASN A 18 -23.77 -22.28 18.09
N GLY A 19 -24.29 -21.37 18.91
CA GLY A 19 -23.50 -20.33 19.58
C GLY A 19 -23.05 -19.18 18.67
N ARG A 20 -23.47 -19.16 17.40
CA ARG A 20 -23.28 -18.05 16.47
C ARG A 20 -24.52 -17.16 16.48
N VAL A 21 -24.31 -15.86 16.70
CA VAL A 21 -25.34 -14.82 16.57
C VAL A 21 -25.69 -14.68 15.09
N VAL A 22 -26.97 -14.83 14.76
CA VAL A 22 -27.50 -14.70 13.40
C VAL A 22 -28.35 -13.43 13.33
N CYS A 23 -28.04 -12.57 12.37
CA CYS A 23 -28.82 -11.37 12.05
C CYS A 23 -29.21 -11.42 10.57
N GLU A 24 -30.43 -11.01 10.26
CA GLU A 24 -30.90 -10.82 8.88
C GLU A 24 -31.05 -9.34 8.57
N CYS A 25 -30.61 -8.93 7.39
CA CYS A 25 -30.75 -7.55 6.93
C CYS A 25 -31.52 -7.53 5.60
N ASN A 26 -32.50 -6.65 5.49
CA ASN A 26 -33.32 -6.49 4.28
C ASN A 26 -32.71 -5.50 3.25
N HIS A 27 -31.55 -4.92 3.57
CA HIS A 27 -30.79 -4.03 2.71
C HIS A 27 -29.51 -4.73 2.21
N LEU A 28 -29.18 -4.58 0.92
CA LEU A 28 -27.93 -5.08 0.34
C LEU A 28 -26.77 -4.22 0.85
N THR A 29 -26.20 -4.53 2.02
CA THR A 29 -24.93 -3.96 2.46
C THR A 29 -23.80 -4.53 1.59
N ASN A 30 -23.57 -3.85 0.47
CA ASN A 30 -22.36 -3.72 -0.35
C ASN A 30 -21.32 -4.86 -0.36
N PHE A 31 -20.97 -5.29 -1.58
CA PHE A 31 -19.84 -6.16 -1.96
C PHE A 31 -18.47 -5.65 -1.44
N ALA A 32 -18.17 -5.86 -0.16
CA ALA A 32 -16.85 -5.60 0.41
C ALA A 32 -16.34 -6.82 1.19
N VAL A 33 -16.33 -7.99 0.54
CA VAL A 33 -15.53 -9.15 0.97
C VAL A 33 -14.06 -8.86 0.65
N LEU A 34 -13.47 -7.87 1.33
CA LEU A 34 -12.02 -7.63 1.32
C LEU A 34 -11.49 -6.77 2.47
N THR A 35 -12.32 -6.45 3.47
CA THR A 35 -11.82 -5.93 4.75
C THR A 35 -12.29 -6.88 5.84
N ASP A 36 -11.35 -7.64 6.38
CA ASP A 36 -11.57 -8.51 7.54
C ASP A 36 -12.10 -7.67 8.72
N ILE A 37 -13.40 -7.80 9.00
CA ILE A 37 -14.12 -7.05 10.04
C ILE A 37 -13.79 -7.60 11.43
N TYR A 38 -13.19 -8.80 11.51
CA TYR A 38 -12.70 -9.37 12.75
C TYR A 38 -11.19 -9.26 12.73
N GLY A 39 -10.64 -8.14 13.23
CA GLY A 39 -9.19 -7.89 13.39
C GLY A 39 -8.50 -8.96 14.25
N GLY A 40 -8.38 -10.16 13.69
CA GLY A 40 -7.78 -11.32 14.29
C GLY A 40 -6.30 -11.38 13.95
N LEU A 41 -5.62 -12.35 14.55
CA LEU A 41 -4.19 -12.66 14.42
C LEU A 41 -3.63 -12.54 12.98
N GLN A 42 -4.47 -12.73 11.96
CA GLN A 42 -4.14 -12.55 10.55
C GLN A 42 -3.74 -11.09 10.21
N SER A 43 -4.48 -10.09 10.68
CA SER A 43 -4.17 -8.67 10.44
C SER A 43 -2.79 -8.28 10.97
N ILE A 44 -2.42 -8.77 12.16
CA ILE A 44 -1.10 -8.55 12.78
C ILE A 44 0.01 -9.25 11.99
N ALA A 45 -0.23 -10.48 11.50
CA ALA A 45 0.75 -11.20 10.71
C ALA A 45 1.04 -10.51 9.37
N LEU A 46 -0.01 -10.04 8.68
CA LEU A 46 0.10 -9.31 7.42
C LEU A 46 0.84 -7.98 7.59
N ASP A 47 0.58 -7.25 8.67
CA ASP A 47 1.28 -6.00 8.99
C ASP A 47 2.79 -6.24 9.24
N LEU A 48 3.11 -7.24 10.07
CA LEU A 48 4.50 -7.60 10.37
C LEU A 48 5.26 -8.01 9.11
N ILE A 49 4.67 -8.87 8.27
CA ILE A 49 5.27 -9.31 7.01
C ILE A 49 5.52 -8.11 6.10
N SER A 50 4.55 -7.20 5.99
CA SER A 50 4.67 -5.99 5.18
C SER A 50 5.82 -5.10 5.69
N LYS A 51 5.89 -4.85 6.99
CA LYS A 51 6.92 -4.01 7.61
C LYS A 51 8.33 -4.57 7.40
N VAL A 52 8.50 -5.90 7.54
CA VAL A 52 9.77 -6.59 7.26
C VAL A 52 10.11 -6.54 5.77
N GLY A 53 9.15 -6.82 4.89
CA GLY A 53 9.35 -6.79 3.44
C GLY A 53 9.74 -5.40 2.92
N ILE A 54 9.14 -4.36 3.47
CA ILE A 54 9.47 -2.96 3.16
C ILE A 54 10.89 -2.62 3.63
N ALA A 55 11.27 -3.00 4.84
CA ALA A 55 12.62 -2.76 5.36
C ALA A 55 13.70 -3.45 4.50
N LEU A 56 13.47 -4.71 4.12
CA LEU A 56 14.34 -5.45 3.21
C LEU A 56 14.42 -4.79 1.83
N SER A 57 13.30 -4.29 1.32
CA SER A 57 13.25 -3.60 0.03
C SER A 57 14.01 -2.27 0.06
N ILE A 58 13.87 -1.48 1.13
CA ILE A 58 14.62 -0.22 1.32
C ILE A 58 16.12 -0.50 1.38
N THR A 59 16.55 -1.50 2.17
CA THR A 59 17.97 -1.87 2.23
C THR A 59 18.51 -2.33 0.88
N GLY A 60 17.77 -3.13 0.12
CA GLY A 60 18.14 -3.50 -1.25
C GLY A 60 18.29 -2.29 -2.18
N LEU A 61 17.27 -1.43 -2.24
CA LEU A 61 17.26 -0.26 -3.12
C LEU A 61 18.37 0.74 -2.77
N THR A 62 18.65 0.96 -1.48
CA THR A 62 19.75 1.83 -1.06
C THR A 62 21.10 1.28 -1.48
N LEU A 63 21.36 -0.02 -1.33
CA LEU A 63 22.58 -0.66 -1.80
C LEU A 63 22.73 -0.54 -3.33
N THR A 64 21.64 -0.70 -4.08
CA THR A 64 21.63 -0.51 -5.53
C THR A 64 22.01 0.93 -5.90
N LEU A 65 21.44 1.93 -5.24
CA LEU A 65 21.78 3.35 -5.46
C LEU A 65 23.24 3.65 -5.09
N ILE A 66 23.73 3.12 -3.97
CA ILE A 66 25.14 3.26 -3.56
C ILE A 66 26.07 2.67 -4.63
N THR A 67 25.74 1.48 -5.14
CA THR A 67 26.50 0.83 -6.21
C THR A 67 26.57 1.72 -7.45
N TYR A 68 25.47 2.35 -7.88
CA TYR A 68 25.47 3.29 -9.00
C TYR A 68 26.27 4.57 -8.76
N VAL A 69 26.43 5.00 -7.50
CA VAL A 69 27.26 6.16 -7.15
C VAL A 69 28.75 5.81 -7.18
N ILE A 70 29.12 4.64 -6.65
CA ILE A 70 30.52 4.21 -6.56
C ILE A 70 31.07 3.81 -7.94
N PHE A 71 30.30 3.03 -8.71
CA PHE A 71 30.73 2.54 -10.01
C PHE A 71 30.34 3.52 -11.12
N LYS A 72 31.17 4.54 -11.32
CA LYS A 72 30.97 5.55 -12.38
C LYS A 72 30.88 4.95 -13.80
N GLN A 73 31.49 3.78 -14.03
CA GLN A 73 31.34 2.99 -15.27
C GLN A 73 29.89 2.53 -15.49
N LEU A 74 29.17 2.19 -14.41
CA LEU A 74 27.74 1.85 -14.39
C LEU A 74 26.84 3.09 -14.37
N ARG A 75 27.36 4.29 -14.64
CA ARG A 75 26.54 5.50 -14.80
C ARG A 75 26.38 5.91 -16.27
N GLN A 76 27.26 5.43 -17.15
CA GLN A 76 27.34 5.94 -18.52
C GLN A 76 26.31 5.34 -19.48
N THR A 77 25.60 4.28 -19.11
CA THR A 77 24.59 3.70 -20.01
C THR A 77 23.22 4.33 -19.76
N ARG A 78 22.51 4.67 -20.85
CA ARG A 78 21.13 5.18 -20.83
C ARG A 78 20.16 4.36 -19.95
N PRO A 79 20.16 3.01 -19.95
CA PRO A 79 19.29 2.22 -19.08
C PRO A 79 19.57 2.43 -17.59
N GLN A 80 20.80 2.75 -17.18
CA GLN A 80 21.15 2.96 -15.76
C GLN A 80 20.58 4.26 -15.18
N HIS A 81 20.40 5.29 -16.03
CA HIS A 81 19.70 6.49 -15.62
C HIS A 81 18.21 6.22 -15.34
N ILE A 82 17.55 5.42 -16.18
CA ILE A 82 16.16 4.97 -15.98
C ILE A 82 16.07 4.12 -14.69
N LEU A 83 16.98 3.15 -14.55
CA LEU A 83 17.42 2.46 -13.34
C LEU A 83 17.27 3.29 -12.06
N THR A 84 18.03 4.38 -12.04
CA THR A 84 18.20 5.25 -10.89
C THR A 84 16.92 6.00 -10.55
N HIS A 85 16.22 6.54 -11.56
CA HIS A 85 14.96 7.24 -11.35
C HIS A 85 13.87 6.30 -10.83
N LEU A 86 13.77 5.09 -11.39
CA LEU A 86 12.85 4.05 -10.94
C LEU A 86 13.12 3.66 -9.47
N CYS A 87 14.36 3.33 -9.13
CA CYS A 87 14.75 2.97 -7.76
C CYS A 87 14.48 4.11 -6.77
N SER A 88 14.71 5.36 -7.17
CA SER A 88 14.43 6.52 -6.31
C SER A 88 12.94 6.72 -6.05
N ALA A 89 12.09 6.55 -7.07
CA ALA A 89 10.64 6.68 -6.94
C ALA A 89 10.05 5.53 -6.11
N LEU A 90 10.57 4.31 -6.27
CA LEU A 90 10.21 3.16 -5.42
C LEU A 90 10.61 3.40 -3.96
N LEU A 91 11.83 3.87 -3.70
CA LEU A 91 12.30 4.16 -2.35
C LEU A 91 11.43 5.25 -1.68
N ALA A 92 11.08 6.32 -2.41
CA ALA A 92 10.16 7.34 -1.93
C ALA A 92 8.78 6.76 -1.59
N THR A 93 8.23 5.90 -2.47
CA THR A 93 6.95 5.22 -2.24
C THR A 93 6.95 4.41 -0.95
N LEU A 94 8.01 3.61 -0.73
CA LEU A 94 8.14 2.79 0.47
C LEU A 94 8.26 3.62 1.75
N ILE A 95 9.00 4.73 1.73
CA ILE A 95 9.13 5.64 2.87
C ILE A 95 7.79 6.33 3.17
N ILE A 96 7.09 6.81 2.14
CA ILE A 96 5.78 7.46 2.30
C ILE A 96 4.75 6.46 2.83
N PHE A 97 4.77 5.23 2.35
CA PHE A 97 3.89 4.18 2.84
C PHE A 97 4.14 3.87 4.32
N LEU A 98 5.42 3.73 4.71
CA LEU A 98 5.80 3.49 6.11
C LEU A 98 5.46 4.67 7.02
N ALA A 99 5.63 5.91 6.55
CA ALA A 99 5.20 7.09 7.30
C ALA A 99 3.68 7.19 7.41
N GLY A 100 2.96 6.73 6.38
CA GLY A 100 1.51 6.76 6.29
C GLY A 100 0.81 5.73 7.17
N ILE A 101 1.40 4.55 7.36
CA ILE A 101 0.78 3.47 8.13
C ILE A 101 0.68 3.80 9.62
N ASP A 102 1.67 4.51 10.16
CA ASP A 102 1.74 4.89 11.57
C ASP A 102 1.04 6.26 11.84
N ALA A 103 0.80 7.08 10.81
CA ALA A 103 0.31 8.46 10.94
C ALA A 103 -1.16 8.69 10.48
N THR A 104 -2.02 7.69 10.65
CA THR A 104 -3.43 7.72 10.18
C THR A 104 -4.37 8.60 11.02
N SER A 105 -3.87 9.24 12.08
CA SER A 105 -4.71 10.01 13.02
C SER A 105 -5.28 11.31 12.43
N SER A 106 -4.70 11.85 11.35
CA SER A 106 -5.19 13.09 10.72
C SER A 106 -5.79 12.84 9.32
N PRO A 107 -7.02 13.30 9.04
CA PRO A 107 -7.67 13.07 7.75
C PRO A 107 -6.96 13.79 6.59
N VAL A 108 -6.38 14.95 6.87
CA VAL A 108 -5.58 15.72 5.90
C VAL A 108 -4.29 14.98 5.57
N GLY A 109 -3.58 14.46 6.59
CA GLY A 109 -2.34 13.71 6.39
C GLY A 109 -2.56 12.44 5.57
N CYS A 110 -3.62 11.68 5.87
CA CYS A 110 -3.99 10.49 5.10
C CYS A 110 -4.25 10.81 3.63
N THR A 111 -4.99 11.90 3.36
CA THR A 111 -5.28 12.34 1.99
C THR A 111 -4.01 12.71 1.23
N VAL A 112 -3.11 13.48 1.86
CA VAL A 112 -1.82 13.86 1.27
C VAL A 112 -0.96 12.63 0.96
N VAL A 113 -0.85 11.71 1.91
CA VAL A 113 -0.11 10.45 1.72
C VAL A 113 -0.70 9.64 0.56
N ALA A 114 -2.03 9.52 0.47
CA ALA A 114 -2.68 8.80 -0.61
C ALA A 114 -2.38 9.42 -2.00
N PHE A 115 -2.47 10.75 -2.12
CA PHE A 115 -2.10 11.44 -3.35
C PHE A 115 -0.64 11.23 -3.73
N LEU A 116 0.27 11.34 -2.75
CA LEU A 116 1.71 11.14 -2.98
C LEU A 116 2.00 9.70 -3.42
N LEU A 117 1.46 8.70 -2.73
CA LEU A 117 1.61 7.30 -3.10
C LEU A 117 1.12 7.04 -4.52
N HIS A 118 -0.06 7.55 -4.87
CA HIS A 118 -0.62 7.39 -6.20
C HIS A 118 0.29 7.99 -7.28
N TYR A 119 0.78 9.22 -7.06
CA TYR A 119 1.69 9.88 -7.98
C TYR A 119 3.00 9.11 -8.18
N PHE A 120 3.65 8.68 -7.09
CA PHE A 120 4.92 7.93 -7.22
C PHE A 120 4.72 6.56 -7.85
N LEU A 121 3.61 5.86 -7.57
CA LEU A 121 3.28 4.59 -8.23
C LEU A 121 3.08 4.77 -9.74
N LEU A 122 2.39 5.83 -10.16
CA LEU A 122 2.27 6.16 -11.59
C LEU A 122 3.61 6.47 -12.22
N ALA A 123 4.47 7.23 -11.53
CA ALA A 123 5.82 7.53 -12.01
C ALA A 123 6.64 6.24 -12.19
N VAL A 124 6.60 5.33 -11.22
CA VAL A 124 7.25 4.00 -11.29
C VAL A 124 6.71 3.22 -12.50
N PHE A 125 5.39 3.19 -12.70
CA PHE A 125 4.78 2.52 -13.84
C PHE A 125 5.25 3.11 -15.19
N MET A 126 5.31 4.43 -15.29
CA MET A 126 5.81 5.10 -16.50
C MET A 126 7.28 4.80 -16.75
N TRP A 127 8.12 4.77 -15.71
CA TRP A 127 9.54 4.42 -15.87
C TRP A 127 9.74 2.95 -16.26
N MET A 128 8.96 2.02 -15.72
CA MET A 128 8.97 0.62 -16.17
C MET A 128 8.51 0.48 -17.63
N ALA A 129 7.52 1.26 -18.06
CA ALA A 129 7.09 1.29 -19.46
C ALA A 129 8.17 1.84 -20.39
N VAL A 130 8.88 2.89 -19.99
CA VAL A 130 10.03 3.45 -20.73
C VAL A 130 11.17 2.45 -20.81
N GLU A 131 11.46 1.74 -19.72
CA GLU A 131 12.45 0.66 -19.70
C GLU A 131 12.08 -0.45 -20.68
N ALA A 132 10.82 -0.91 -20.66
CA ALA A 132 10.31 -1.93 -21.57
C ALA A 132 10.41 -1.50 -23.04
N PHE A 133 10.09 -0.24 -23.34
CA PHE A 133 10.25 0.31 -24.70
C PHE A 133 11.71 0.42 -25.11
N ASN A 134 12.61 0.84 -24.21
CA ASN A 134 14.05 0.94 -24.50
C ASN A 134 14.70 -0.43 -24.75
N MET A 135 14.12 -1.52 -24.25
CA MET A 135 14.58 -2.89 -24.53
C MET A 135 14.08 -3.46 -25.86
N TYR A 136 13.08 -2.82 -26.49
CA TYR A 136 12.48 -3.24 -27.75
C TYR A 136 13.08 -2.47 -28.94
#